data_AF-W1XSA5-F1
#
_entry.id   AF-W1XSA5-F1
#
_cell.length_a   1.000
_cell.length_b   1.000
_cell.length_c   1.000
_cell.angle_alpha   90.00
_cell.angle_beta   90.00
_cell.angle_gamma   90.00
#
_symmetry.space_group_name_H-M   'P 1'
#
loop_
_entity.id
_entity.type
_entity.pdbx_description
1 polymer ?
#
loop_
_entity_poly.entity_id
_entity_poly.type
_entity_poly.pdbx_seq_one_letter_code
_entity_poly.pdbx_strand_id
1 'polypeptide(L)'
;KSNRKQILSPLKDESIILDRKDFFNLYNWNLLNSPCNKIFNRNKINKHNISYIKTLSLGEDMIFNLDYLEKCSGSIRITNEALYYYSQDDRESLDNRYYDNLFRIY
;
A
#
# COMPACT_ATOMS: atom_id res chain seq x y z
N LYS A 1 0.48 23.33 -12.15
CA LYS A 1 -0.89 22.91 -12.55
C LYS A 1 -0.79 21.53 -13.20
N SER A 2 -0.98 20.45 -12.45
CA SER A 2 -1.21 19.13 -13.04
C SER A 2 -2.23 18.39 -12.20
N ASN A 3 -3.42 18.23 -12.78
CA ASN A 3 -4.56 17.52 -12.23
C ASN A 3 -4.28 16.02 -12.29
N ARG A 4 -4.07 15.38 -11.14
CA ARG A 4 -4.53 14.00 -10.90
C ARG A 4 -5.14 13.86 -9.52
N LYS A 5 -6.14 14.71 -9.25
CA LYS A 5 -7.18 14.37 -8.30
C LYS A 5 -8.04 13.30 -8.96
N GLN A 6 -7.70 12.02 -8.81
CA GLN A 6 -8.68 10.98 -9.02
C GLN A 6 -9.59 11.00 -7.78
N ILE A 7 -10.44 12.03 -7.71
CA ILE A 7 -11.59 12.04 -6.80
C ILE A 7 -12.54 11.04 -7.42
N LEU A 8 -12.50 9.80 -6.94
CA LEU A 8 -13.65 8.94 -6.99
C LEU A 8 -14.71 9.65 -6.13
N SER A 9 -15.78 10.11 -6.79
CA SER A 9 -16.96 10.70 -6.14
C SER A 9 -17.43 9.82 -4.97
N PRO A 10 -18.00 10.38 -3.89
CA PRO A 10 -18.42 9.61 -2.73
C PRO A 10 -19.63 8.75 -3.09
N LEU A 11 -19.38 7.53 -3.60
CA LEU A 11 -20.36 6.45 -3.56
C LEU A 11 -20.38 5.97 -2.11
N LYS A 12 -21.43 6.38 -1.40
CA LYS A 12 -21.65 6.07 0.01
C LYS A 12 -21.63 4.56 0.26
N ASP A 13 -20.88 4.15 1.27
CA ASP A 13 -21.03 2.88 2.01
C ASP A 13 -20.76 1.55 1.28
N GLU A 14 -20.13 1.54 0.10
CA GLU A 14 -19.69 0.28 -0.50
C GLU A 14 -18.29 -0.10 0.00
N SER A 15 -18.25 -1.08 0.92
CA SER A 15 -17.02 -1.77 1.31
C SER A 15 -17.06 -3.22 0.87
N ILE A 16 -15.99 -3.68 0.22
CA ILE A 16 -15.80 -5.09 -0.11
C ILE A 16 -14.96 -5.78 0.97
N ILE A 17 -15.28 -7.04 1.22
CA ILE A 17 -14.51 -7.91 2.10
C ILE A 17 -13.79 -8.92 1.23
N LEU A 18 -12.47 -8.94 1.32
CA LEU A 18 -11.60 -9.89 0.63
C LEU A 18 -10.92 -10.83 1.62
N ASP A 19 -10.48 -11.97 1.13
CA ASP A 19 -9.57 -12.87 1.83
C ASP A 19 -8.15 -12.73 1.25
N ARG A 20 -7.14 -13.27 1.93
CA ARG A 20 -5.76 -13.32 1.42
C ARG A 20 -5.68 -14.03 0.06
N LYS A 21 -6.60 -14.96 -0.21
CA LYS A 21 -6.68 -15.69 -1.48
C LYS A 21 -7.00 -14.78 -2.66
N ASP A 22 -7.61 -13.62 -2.41
CA ASP A 22 -7.91 -12.59 -3.41
C ASP A 22 -6.69 -11.68 -3.69
N PHE A 23 -5.49 -12.16 -3.37
CA PHE A 23 -4.22 -11.47 -3.58
C PHE A 23 -4.11 -10.81 -4.97
N PHE A 24 -4.50 -11.53 -6.03
CA PHE A 24 -4.44 -11.01 -7.39
C PHE A 24 -5.28 -9.75 -7.58
N ASN A 25 -6.43 -9.63 -6.90
CA ASN A 25 -7.26 -8.42 -6.96
C ASN A 25 -6.54 -7.25 -6.28
N LEU A 26 -5.97 -7.48 -5.09
CA LEU A 26 -5.20 -6.46 -4.35
C LEU A 26 -4.01 -5.95 -5.16
N TYR A 27 -3.29 -6.85 -5.81
CA TYR A 27 -2.16 -6.53 -6.66
C TYR A 27 -2.60 -5.74 -7.91
N ASN A 28 -3.60 -6.23 -8.64
CA ASN A 28 -4.10 -5.60 -9.86
C ASN A 28 -4.68 -4.19 -9.61
N TRP A 29 -5.26 -3.95 -8.43
CA TRP A 29 -5.75 -2.62 -8.05
C TRP A 29 -4.68 -1.71 -7.46
N ASN A 30 -3.41 -2.11 -7.52
CA ASN A 30 -2.27 -1.33 -7.02
C ASN A 30 -2.40 -1.00 -5.52
N LEU A 31 -3.10 -1.84 -4.76
CA LEU A 31 -3.36 -1.60 -3.34
C LEU A 31 -2.22 -2.09 -2.45
N LEU A 32 -1.21 -2.80 -2.96
CA LEU A 32 -0.13 -3.36 -2.14
C LEU A 32 1.10 -2.46 -2.03
N ASN A 33 1.19 -1.39 -2.82
CA ASN A 33 2.45 -0.68 -3.00
C ASN A 33 2.77 0.36 -1.92
N SER A 34 1.79 0.83 -1.16
CA SER A 34 2.01 1.80 -0.09
C SER A 34 1.17 1.48 1.14
N PRO A 35 1.70 1.62 2.36
CA PRO A 35 0.95 1.46 3.61
C PRO A 35 0.07 2.69 3.95
N CYS A 36 0.29 3.84 3.30
CA CYS A 36 -0.23 5.15 3.73
C CYS A 36 -1.76 5.27 3.77
N ASN A 37 -2.49 4.46 3.02
CA ASN A 37 -3.96 4.46 2.99
C ASN A 37 -4.58 3.26 3.71
N LYS A 38 -3.86 2.64 4.65
CA LYS A 38 -4.27 1.41 5.34
C LYS A 38 -4.21 1.55 6.85
N ILE A 39 -5.06 0.78 7.51
CA ILE A 39 -5.08 0.65 8.96
C ILE A 39 -4.66 -0.78 9.31
N PHE A 40 -3.63 -0.91 10.13
CA PHE A 40 -3.08 -2.18 10.57
C PHE A 40 -3.32 -2.41 12.05
N ASN A 41 -3.52 -3.66 12.44
CA ASN A 41 -3.62 -4.01 13.85
C ASN A 41 -2.22 -4.09 14.48
N ARG A 42 -1.90 -3.14 15.35
CA ARG A 42 -0.60 -3.05 16.04
C ARG A 42 -0.23 -4.32 16.81
N ASN A 43 -1.19 -4.98 17.45
CA ASN A 43 -0.92 -6.20 18.21
C ASN A 43 -0.48 -7.35 17.29
N LYS A 44 -1.05 -7.43 16.08
CA LYS A 44 -0.62 -8.41 15.08
C LYS A 44 0.79 -8.10 14.56
N ILE A 45 1.09 -6.83 14.26
CA ILE A 45 2.44 -6.40 13.85
C ILE A 45 3.49 -6.84 14.87
N ASN A 46 3.27 -6.51 16.15
CA ASN A 46 4.20 -6.84 17.22
C ASN A 46 4.31 -8.35 17.44
N LYS A 47 3.17 -9.07 17.43
CA LYS A 47 3.17 -10.53 17.63
C LYS A 47 3.95 -11.28 16.55
N HIS A 48 3.91 -10.78 15.31
CA HIS A 48 4.52 -11.43 14.15
C HIS A 48 5.87 -10.80 13.75
N ASN A 49 6.40 -9.86 14.54
CA ASN A 49 7.64 -9.13 14.28
C ASN A 49 7.71 -8.56 12.85
N ILE A 50 6.60 -8.00 12.36
CA ILE A 50 6.53 -7.37 11.03
C ILE A 50 7.22 -6.01 11.10
N SER A 51 8.19 -5.75 10.24
CA SER A 51 8.97 -4.51 10.24
C SER A 51 9.53 -4.18 8.85
N TYR A 52 9.87 -2.91 8.63
CA TYR A 52 10.48 -2.47 7.37
C TYR A 52 11.91 -2.97 7.24
N ILE A 53 12.27 -3.37 6.02
CA ILE A 53 13.65 -3.74 5.65
C ILE A 53 14.46 -2.47 5.44
N LYS A 54 15.28 -2.10 6.43
CA LYS A 54 16.05 -0.83 6.41
C LYS A 54 17.12 -0.74 5.32
N THR A 55 17.55 -1.88 4.78
CA THR A 55 18.56 -1.95 3.71
C THR A 55 17.95 -1.79 2.32
N LEU A 56 16.63 -1.81 2.21
CA LEU A 56 15.91 -1.69 0.95
C LEU A 56 15.35 -0.27 0.83
N SER A 57 15.64 0.39 -0.29
CA SER A 57 15.21 1.78 -0.54
C SER A 57 14.06 1.88 -1.56
N LEU A 58 13.68 0.76 -2.18
CA LEU A 58 12.56 0.66 -3.11
C LEU A 58 11.79 -0.63 -2.84
N GLY A 59 10.48 -0.51 -2.65
CA GLY A 59 9.59 -1.66 -2.46
C GLY A 59 9.53 -2.20 -1.03
N GLU A 60 10.22 -1.57 -0.06
CA GLU A 60 10.11 -1.90 1.36
C GLU A 60 8.68 -1.76 1.89
N ASP A 61 7.94 -0.78 1.35
CA ASP A 61 6.52 -0.55 1.61
C ASP A 61 5.65 -1.74 1.16
N MET A 62 5.91 -2.24 -0.05
CA MET A 62 5.20 -3.39 -0.58
C MET A 62 5.52 -4.64 0.22
N ILE A 63 6.79 -4.87 0.57
CA ILE A 63 7.20 -6.00 1.40
C ILE A 63 6.51 -5.97 2.77
N PHE A 64 6.43 -4.80 3.41
CA PHE A 64 5.70 -4.65 4.67
C PHE A 64 4.23 -5.08 4.53
N ASN A 65 3.55 -4.64 3.46
CA ASN A 65 2.16 -5.01 3.21
C ASN A 65 1.98 -6.52 2.96
N LEU A 66 2.89 -7.12 2.20
CA LEU A 66 2.91 -8.57 1.94
C LEU A 66 3.14 -9.37 3.22
N ASP A 67 4.13 -8.96 4.03
CA ASP A 67 4.46 -9.64 5.29
C ASP A 67 3.29 -9.61 6.27
N TYR A 68 2.56 -8.48 6.30
CA TYR A 68 1.33 -8.38 7.08
C TYR A 68 0.23 -9.30 6.54
N LEU A 69 -0.04 -9.31 5.24
CA LEU A 69 -1.08 -10.15 4.62
C LEU A 69 -0.82 -11.66 4.80
N GLU A 70 0.44 -12.06 4.72
CA GLU A 70 0.84 -13.46 4.88
C GLU A 70 0.68 -13.92 6.34
N LYS A 71 1.28 -13.18 7.28
CA LYS A 71 1.35 -13.59 8.69
C LYS A 71 0.05 -13.32 9.46
N CYS A 72 -0.74 -12.33 9.06
CA CYS A 72 -1.95 -11.95 9.77
C CYS A 72 -3.18 -12.58 9.12
N SER A 73 -3.72 -13.64 9.72
CA SER A 73 -5.01 -14.20 9.30
C SER A 73 -6.17 -13.24 9.53
N GLY A 74 -7.16 -13.30 8.64
CA GLY A 74 -8.41 -12.53 8.71
C GLY A 74 -8.84 -12.02 7.35
N SER A 75 -10.01 -11.38 7.33
CA SER A 75 -10.51 -10.68 6.16
C SER A 75 -9.95 -9.27 6.05
N ILE A 76 -9.89 -8.77 4.82
CA ILE A 76 -9.43 -7.44 4.45
C ILE A 76 -10.65 -6.65 4.04
N ARG A 77 -10.92 -5.54 4.73
CA ARG A 77 -11.99 -4.62 4.35
C ARG A 77 -11.42 -3.49 3.53
N ILE A 78 -11.96 -3.29 2.33
CA ILE A 78 -11.61 -2.16 1.46
C ILE A 78 -12.84 -1.28 1.36
N THR A 79 -12.65 0.03 1.54
CA THR A 79 -13.68 1.05 1.34
C THR A 79 -13.40 1.83 0.07
N ASN A 80 -14.44 2.19 -0.67
CA ASN A 80 -14.33 3.09 -1.81
C ASN A 80 -14.28 4.58 -1.40
N GLU A 81 -14.28 4.86 -0.10
CA GLU A 81 -14.19 6.22 0.43
C GLU A 81 -12.76 6.74 0.37
N ALA A 82 -12.58 7.93 -0.21
CA ALA A 82 -11.31 8.65 -0.23
C ALA A 82 -11.02 9.31 1.14
N LEU A 83 -10.80 8.49 2.16
CA LEU A 83 -10.59 8.95 3.54
C LEU A 83 -9.19 9.51 3.82
N TYR A 84 -8.27 9.38 2.87
CA TYR A 84 -6.88 9.79 3.02
C TYR A 84 -6.48 10.77 1.91
N TYR A 85 -5.94 11.92 2.30
CA TYR A 85 -5.38 12.91 1.37
C TYR A 85 -3.88 12.69 1.23
N TYR A 86 -3.44 12.30 0.03
CA TYR A 86 -2.02 12.18 -0.29
C TYR A 86 -1.50 13.53 -0.80
N SER A 87 -0.47 14.08 -0.14
CA SER A 87 0.24 15.27 -0.58
C SER A 87 1.56 14.85 -1.22
N GLN A 88 1.70 15.07 -2.52
CA GLN A 88 2.96 14.85 -3.24
C GLN A 88 3.59 16.23 -3.47
N ASP A 89 4.69 16.52 -2.79
CA ASP A 89 5.52 17.68 -3.11
C ASP A 89 6.42 17.30 -4.30
N ASP A 90 6.49 18.17 -5.33
CA ASP A 90 7.23 17.98 -6.59
C ASP A 90 8.77 17.94 -6.45
N ARG A 91 9.30 17.68 -5.24
CA ARG A 91 10.74 17.51 -5.02
C ARG A 91 11.11 16.05 -5.22
N GLU A 92 12.25 15.78 -5.85
CA GLU A 92 12.81 14.46 -6.16
C GLU A 92 12.47 13.35 -5.14
N SER A 93 11.31 12.72 -5.29
CA SER A 93 10.91 11.59 -4.46
C SER A 93 11.61 10.33 -4.93
N LEU A 94 11.67 9.32 -4.06
CA LEU A 94 12.20 8.00 -4.43
C LEU A 94 11.49 7.43 -5.67
N ASP A 95 10.20 7.73 -5.85
CA ASP A 95 9.38 7.32 -7.00
C ASP A 95 9.66 8.11 -8.29
N ASN A 96 10.20 9.33 -8.19
CA ASN A 96 10.43 10.23 -9.33
C ASN A 96 11.90 10.30 -9.76
N ARG A 97 12.80 9.61 -9.04
CA ARG A 97 14.23 9.55 -9.37
C ARG A 97 14.48 8.52 -10.47
N TYR A 98 15.36 8.86 -11.42
CA TYR A 98 15.88 7.92 -12.40
C TYR A 98 16.90 6.98 -11.75
N TYR A 99 16.73 5.66 -11.92
CA TYR A 99 17.68 4.64 -11.45
C TYR A 99 18.33 3.95 -12.65
N ASP A 100 19.61 4.25 -12.90
CA ASP A 100 20.43 3.59 -13.95
C ASP A 100 20.46 2.07 -13.82
N ASN A 101 20.33 1.57 -12.58
CA ASN A 101 20.43 0.17 -12.21
C ASN A 101 19.09 -0.42 -11.76
N LEU A 102 17.95 0.08 -12.27
CA LEU A 102 16.60 -0.36 -11.87
C LEU A 102 16.43 -1.90 -11.83
N PHE A 103 16.99 -2.61 -12.81
CA PHE A 103 16.92 -4.07 -12.90
C PHE A 103 17.82 -4.82 -11.91
N ARG A 104 18.71 -4.13 -11.19
CA ARG A 104 19.58 -4.72 -10.16
C ARG A 104 19.08 -4.43 -8.73
N ILE A 105 18.18 -3.47 -8.58
CA ILE A 105 17.59 -3.06 -7.29
C ILE A 105 16.20 -3.68 -7.06
N TYR A 106 15.56 -4.18 -8.12
CA TYR A 106 14.47 -5.15 -8.08
C TYR A 106 15.01 -6.58 -8.18
#